data_AF-A0A0G1LG03-F1
#
_entry.id   AF-A0A0G1LG03-F1
#
_cell.length_a   1.000
_cell.length_b   1.000
_cell.length_c   1.000
_cell.angle_alpha   90.00
_cell.angle_beta   90.00
_cell.angle_gamma   90.00
#
_symmetry.space_group_name_H-M   'P 1'
#
loop_
_entity.id
_entity.type
_entity.pdbx_description
1 polymer ?
#
loop_
_entity_poly.entity_id
_entity_poly.type
_entity_poly.pdbx_seq_one_letter_code
_entity_poly.pdbx_strand_id
1 'polypeptide(L)'
;MKKQVVVIHGGDTFETYEEYLNFLRGYEIDIERYKSDKRDWKPWLRQRLGSDYEVILPIMPNKTNARFDEWKIWFEKFIPFLHDNVLLIGHSLGGTFLAKYLSENQFKKKIKAVFLVGAVYGRDSEGYSLVSFTLPTNLNLQTETIY
;
A
#
# COMPACT_ATOMS: atom_id res chain seq x y z
N MET A 1 20.22 -3.07 -15.80
CA MET A 1 19.57 -3.38 -14.51
C MET A 1 18.06 -3.40 -14.73
N LYS A 2 17.33 -4.37 -14.16
CA LYS A 2 15.86 -4.45 -14.35
C LYS A 2 15.17 -3.25 -13.71
N LYS A 3 14.05 -2.81 -14.30
CA LYS A 3 13.19 -1.77 -13.72
C LYS A 3 12.42 -2.38 -12.55
N GLN A 4 12.44 -1.74 -11.38
CA GLN A 4 11.76 -2.27 -10.21
C GLN A 4 10.37 -1.67 -10.06
N VAL A 5 9.40 -2.53 -9.76
CA VAL A 5 8.02 -2.18 -9.43
C VAL A 5 7.72 -2.74 -8.05
N VAL A 6 7.44 -1.87 -7.09
CA VAL A 6 7.01 -2.27 -5.75
C VAL A 6 5.51 -2.07 -5.66
N VAL A 7 4.76 -3.11 -5.29
CA VAL A 7 3.31 -3.02 -5.14
C VAL A 7 2.90 -3.25 -3.68
N ILE A 8 2.35 -2.22 -3.05
CA ILE A 8 1.80 -2.28 -1.69
C ILE A 8 0.31 -2.62 -1.78
N HIS A 9 -0.09 -3.71 -1.14
CA HIS A 9 -1.48 -4.17 -1.15
C HIS A 9 -2.39 -3.32 -0.24
N GLY A 10 -3.69 -3.55 -0.33
CA GLY A 10 -4.69 -2.90 0.52
C GLY A 10 -4.80 -3.53 1.90
N GLY A 11 -5.62 -2.96 2.77
CA GLY A 11 -5.84 -3.42 4.12
C GLY A 11 -6.96 -2.61 4.77
N ASP A 12 -7.26 -2.97 6.00
CA ASP A 12 -8.37 -2.44 6.78
C ASP A 12 -7.82 -1.79 8.05
N THR A 13 -8.46 -0.72 8.52
CA THR A 13 -8.03 0.04 9.69
C THR A 13 -9.18 0.23 10.65
N PHE A 14 -8.92 0.08 11.95
CA PHE A 14 -9.91 0.24 13.01
C PHE A 14 -9.40 1.21 14.06
N GLU A 15 -10.26 2.09 14.57
CA GLU A 15 -9.87 3.09 15.58
C GLU A 15 -9.47 2.41 16.89
N THR A 16 -10.20 1.35 17.26
CA THR A 16 -9.94 0.58 18.48
C THR A 16 -9.81 -0.91 18.21
N TYR A 17 -9.21 -1.65 19.14
CA TYR A 17 -9.16 -3.10 19.06
C TYR A 17 -10.55 -3.73 19.22
N GLU A 18 -11.43 -3.12 20.00
CA GLU A 18 -12.82 -3.57 20.15
C GLU A 18 -13.60 -3.47 18.84
N GLU A 19 -13.46 -2.36 18.11
CA GLU A 19 -14.06 -2.18 16.79
C GLU A 19 -13.57 -3.25 15.80
N TYR A 20 -12.27 -3.54 15.80
CA TYR A 20 -11.70 -4.64 15.01
C TYR A 20 -12.32 -6.00 15.39
N LEU A 21 -12.46 -6.31 16.68
CA LEU A 21 -13.10 -7.55 17.12
C LEU A 21 -14.58 -7.62 16.72
N ASN A 22 -15.29 -6.49 16.73
CA ASN A 22 -16.68 -6.43 16.30
C ASN A 22 -16.81 -6.66 14.79
N PHE A 23 -15.92 -6.07 13.99
CA PHE A 23 -15.79 -6.39 12.56
C PHE A 23 -15.57 -7.90 12.35
N LEU A 24 -14.61 -8.51 13.05
CA LEU A 24 -14.34 -9.95 12.91
C LEU A 24 -15.53 -10.84 13.27
N ARG A 25 -16.28 -10.48 14.33
CA ARG A 25 -17.46 -11.24 14.75
C ARG A 25 -18.63 -11.10 13.76
N GLY A 26 -18.74 -9.94 13.11
CA GLY A 26 -19.79 -9.65 12.14
C GLY A 26 -19.44 -10.04 10.70
N TYR A 27 -18.19 -10.40 10.42
CA TYR A 27 -17.74 -10.70 9.06
C TYR A 27 -18.31 -12.02 8.56
N GLU A 28 -19.17 -11.96 7.54
CA GLU A 28 -19.72 -13.14 6.87
C GLU A 28 -18.76 -13.65 5.78
N ILE A 29 -18.38 -14.92 5.88
CA ILE A 29 -17.46 -15.55 4.93
C ILE A 29 -18.22 -15.97 3.67
N ASP A 30 -17.84 -15.41 2.52
CA ASP A 30 -18.12 -16.02 1.21
C ASP A 30 -17.11 -17.15 0.94
N ILE A 31 -17.52 -18.39 1.20
CA ILE A 31 -16.66 -19.57 1.04
C ILE A 31 -16.25 -19.81 -0.43
N GLU A 32 -17.03 -19.37 -1.41
CA GLU A 32 -16.72 -19.58 -2.82
C GLU A 32 -15.51 -18.76 -3.25
N ARG A 33 -15.28 -17.60 -2.63
CA ARG A 33 -14.04 -16.83 -2.81
C ARG A 33 -12.81 -17.63 -2.43
N TYR A 34 -12.86 -18.42 -1.36
CA TYR A 34 -11.76 -19.26 -0.89
C TYR A 34 -11.56 -20.52 -1.73
N LYS A 35 -12.64 -21.04 -2.33
CA LYS A 35 -12.57 -22.17 -3.27
C LYS A 35 -12.15 -21.77 -4.68
N SER A 36 -12.28 -20.49 -5.02
CA SER A 36 -12.02 -20.02 -6.38
C SER A 36 -10.53 -19.99 -6.73
N ASP A 37 -10.20 -20.35 -7.98
CA ASP A 37 -8.87 -20.14 -8.56
C ASP A 37 -8.62 -18.67 -8.97
N LYS A 38 -9.49 -17.74 -8.57
CA LYS A 38 -9.33 -16.31 -8.91
C LYS A 38 -8.08 -15.78 -8.23
N ARG A 39 -7.06 -15.53 -9.04
CA ARG A 39 -5.78 -14.97 -8.59
C ARG A 39 -5.88 -13.46 -8.47
N ASP A 40 -5.24 -12.91 -7.44
CA ASP A 40 -4.98 -11.49 -7.33
C ASP A 40 -4.25 -10.99 -8.61
N TRP A 41 -4.57 -9.78 -9.06
CA TRP A 41 -3.96 -9.17 -10.24
C TRP A 41 -2.50 -8.79 -10.00
N LYS A 42 -2.08 -8.59 -8.74
CA LYS A 42 -0.72 -8.14 -8.40
C LYS A 42 0.36 -9.14 -8.86
N PRO A 43 0.25 -10.46 -8.59
CA PRO A 43 1.13 -11.47 -9.18
C PRO A 43 1.16 -11.49 -10.71
N TRP A 44 0.05 -11.16 -11.39
CA TRP A 44 -0.01 -11.16 -12.87
C TRP A 44 0.89 -10.09 -13.48
N LEU A 45 1.22 -9.01 -12.75
CA LEU A 45 2.15 -7.98 -13.22
C LEU A 45 3.52 -8.55 -13.61
N ARG A 46 4.03 -9.56 -12.90
CA ARG A 46 5.31 -10.21 -13.25
C ARG A 46 5.28 -10.78 -14.65
N GLN A 47 4.18 -11.43 -15.02
CA GLN A 47 4.03 -12.05 -16.32
C GLN A 47 3.78 -11.02 -17.41
N ARG A 48 2.96 -9.99 -17.12
CA ARG A 48 2.55 -8.97 -18.11
C ARG A 48 3.64 -7.95 -18.43
N LEU A 49 4.45 -7.56 -17.44
CA LEU A 49 5.55 -6.62 -17.65
C LEU A 49 6.80 -7.29 -18.23
N GLY A 50 6.91 -8.61 -18.13
CA GLY A 50 7.99 -9.39 -18.72
C GLY A 50 9.34 -9.25 -18.00
N SER A 51 10.39 -9.74 -18.64
CA SER A 51 11.73 -9.91 -18.04
C SER A 51 12.45 -8.60 -17.70
N ASP A 52 12.04 -7.49 -18.29
CA ASP A 52 12.63 -6.17 -18.09
C ASP A 52 12.29 -5.57 -16.72
N TYR A 53 11.25 -6.12 -16.08
CA TYR A 53 10.75 -5.66 -14.80
C TYR A 53 10.98 -6.70 -13.69
N GLU A 54 11.34 -6.19 -12.52
CA GLU A 54 11.36 -6.93 -11.27
C GLU A 54 10.19 -6.45 -10.42
N VAL A 55 9.19 -7.30 -10.20
CA VAL A 55 8.01 -6.96 -9.40
C VAL A 55 8.16 -7.51 -7.99
N ILE A 56 8.28 -6.60 -7.04
CA ILE A 56 8.42 -6.83 -5.61
C ILE A 56 7.03 -6.62 -4.98
N LEU A 57 6.54 -7.63 -4.26
CA LEU A 57 5.20 -7.65 -3.66
C LEU A 57 5.33 -7.85 -2.14
N PRO A 58 5.66 -6.80 -1.36
CA PRO A 58 5.68 -6.90 0.10
C PRO A 58 4.32 -7.35 0.63
N ILE A 59 4.34 -8.34 1.52
CA ILE A 59 3.18 -8.66 2.36
C ILE A 59 3.33 -7.80 3.62
N MET A 60 2.50 -6.77 3.74
CA MET A 60 2.49 -5.84 4.85
C MET A 60 1.90 -6.50 6.11
N PRO A 61 2.44 -6.19 7.30
CA PRO A 61 1.98 -6.80 8.55
C PRO A 61 0.54 -6.37 8.88
N ASN A 62 -0.17 -7.22 9.63
CA ASN A 62 -1.48 -6.90 10.22
C ASN A 62 -2.47 -6.26 9.23
N LYS A 63 -2.53 -6.77 7.99
CA LYS A 63 -3.30 -6.12 6.91
C LYS A 63 -4.79 -5.89 7.21
N THR A 64 -5.39 -6.70 8.09
CA THR A 64 -6.80 -6.61 8.50
C THR A 64 -6.97 -5.78 9.78
N ASN A 65 -5.90 -5.20 10.33
CA ASN A 65 -5.96 -4.19 11.40
C ASN A 65 -4.70 -3.33 11.31
N ALA A 66 -4.52 -2.72 10.14
CA ALA A 66 -3.27 -2.11 9.74
C ALA A 66 -2.94 -0.90 10.63
N ARG A 67 -1.65 -0.76 10.94
CA ARG A 67 -1.10 0.41 11.63
C ARG A 67 0.00 1.02 10.77
N PHE A 68 -0.03 2.34 10.63
CA PHE A 68 0.89 3.05 9.74
C PHE A 68 2.34 2.82 10.16
N ASP A 69 2.64 2.90 11.46
CA ASP A 69 4.01 2.72 11.97
C ASP A 69 4.55 1.31 11.72
N GLU A 70 3.71 0.28 11.85
CA GLU A 70 4.08 -1.09 11.54
C GLU A 70 4.39 -1.25 10.04
N TRP A 71 3.54 -0.68 9.19
CA TRP A 71 3.75 -0.69 7.73
C TRP A 71 5.00 0.10 7.34
N LYS A 72 5.26 1.23 7.99
CA LYS A 72 6.45 2.06 7.80
C LYS A 72 7.72 1.28 8.12
N ILE A 73 7.81 0.72 9.33
CA ILE A 73 8.95 -0.09 9.78
C ILE A 73 9.21 -1.24 8.81
N TRP A 74 8.15 -1.90 8.35
CA TRP A 74 8.25 -3.01 7.42
C TRP A 74 8.70 -2.57 6.02
N PHE A 75 8.09 -1.52 5.46
CA PHE A 75 8.40 -0.99 4.14
C PHE A 75 9.86 -0.52 4.03
N GLU A 76 10.38 0.12 5.06
CA GLU A 76 11.76 0.63 5.08
C GLU A 76 12.81 -0.47 4.95
N LYS A 77 12.50 -1.71 5.35
CA LYS A 77 13.38 -2.87 5.15
C LYS A 77 13.58 -3.23 3.68
N PHE A 78 12.68 -2.83 2.80
CA PHE A 78 12.80 -3.07 1.36
C PHE A 78 13.69 -2.04 0.66
N ILE A 79 13.79 -0.82 1.20
CA ILE A 79 14.50 0.31 0.57
C ILE A 79 15.96 -0.02 0.18
N PRO A 80 16.77 -0.74 0.99
CA PRO A 80 18.13 -1.11 0.61
C PRO A 80 18.22 -1.96 -0.66
N PHE A 81 17.16 -2.72 -0.99
CA PHE A 81 17.07 -3.57 -2.18
C PHE A 81 16.53 -2.83 -3.42
N LEU A 82 16.16 -1.56 -3.25
CA LEU A 82 15.62 -0.75 -4.33
C LEU A 82 16.72 0.04 -5.05
N HIS A 83 16.53 0.17 -6.35
CA HIS A 83 17.34 0.95 -7.26
C HIS A 83 16.68 2.29 -7.56
N ASP A 84 17.46 3.24 -8.08
CA ASP A 84 16.92 4.48 -8.60
C ASP A 84 16.00 4.24 -9.81
N ASN A 85 15.06 5.16 -9.99
CA ASN A 85 13.95 5.09 -10.93
C ASN A 85 12.97 3.94 -10.64
N VAL A 86 12.77 3.61 -9.36
CA VAL A 86 11.76 2.65 -8.92
C VAL A 86 10.34 3.17 -9.20
N LEU A 87 9.45 2.27 -9.59
CA LEU A 87 8.02 2.52 -9.73
C LEU A 87 7.31 2.02 -8.48
N LEU A 88 6.49 2.86 -7.86
CA LEU A 88 5.71 2.49 -6.68
C LEU A 88 4.24 2.41 -7.05
N ILE A 89 3.58 1.32 -6.67
CA ILE A 89 2.14 1.12 -6.87
C ILE A 89 1.51 0.84 -5.51
N GLY A 90 0.49 1.61 -5.15
CA GLY A 90 -0.28 1.37 -3.94
C GLY A 90 -1.73 1.11 -4.30
N HIS A 91 -2.27 -0.02 -3.82
CA HIS A 91 -3.66 -0.40 -4.02
C HIS A 91 -4.49 -0.17 -2.76
N SER A 92 -5.65 0.49 -2.87
CA SER A 92 -6.52 0.77 -1.73
C SER A 92 -5.74 1.42 -0.58
N LEU A 93 -5.76 0.87 0.65
CA LEU A 93 -4.96 1.39 1.76
C LEU A 93 -3.46 1.49 1.45
N GLY A 94 -2.91 0.63 0.58
CA GLY A 94 -1.53 0.72 0.11
C GLY A 94 -1.23 2.00 -0.67
N GLY A 95 -2.23 2.54 -1.37
CA GLY A 95 -2.13 3.85 -2.03
C GLY A 95 -2.06 4.98 -1.01
N THR A 96 -2.96 4.96 -0.03
CA THR A 96 -2.97 5.92 1.09
C THR A 96 -1.67 5.85 1.89
N PHE A 97 -1.16 4.65 2.15
CA PHE A 97 0.14 4.42 2.78
C PHE A 97 1.28 5.10 2.02
N LEU A 98 1.39 4.86 0.71
CA LEU A 98 2.44 5.47 -0.10
C LEU A 98 2.32 7.00 -0.12
N ALA A 99 1.11 7.53 -0.29
CA ALA A 99 0.88 8.97 -0.27
C ALA A 99 1.32 9.59 1.06
N LYS A 100 0.89 9.01 2.20
CA LYS A 100 1.28 9.48 3.53
C LYS A 100 2.78 9.33 3.77
N TYR A 101 3.34 8.14 3.53
CA TYR A 101 4.75 7.86 3.77
C TYR A 101 5.64 8.84 2.99
N LEU A 102 5.35 9.05 1.71
CA LEU A 102 6.10 9.96 0.84
C LEU A 102 5.86 11.44 1.19
N SER A 103 4.75 11.79 1.81
CA SER A 103 4.52 13.17 2.28
C SER A 103 5.27 13.51 3.58
N GLU A 104 5.64 12.51 4.36
CA GLU A 104 6.25 12.69 5.69
C GLU A 104 7.72 12.27 5.75
N ASN A 105 8.20 11.48 4.78
CA ASN A 105 9.53 10.90 4.80
C ASN A 105 10.21 11.12 3.45
N GLN A 106 11.43 11.65 3.48
CA GLN A 106 12.27 11.76 2.28
C GLN A 106 12.69 10.36 1.81
N PHE A 107 12.30 10.00 0.59
CA PHE A 107 12.60 8.67 0.07
C PHE A 107 14.04 8.62 -0.45
N LYS A 108 14.80 7.60 -0.03
CA LYS A 108 16.24 7.52 -0.28
C LYS A 108 16.63 7.14 -1.73
N LYS A 109 15.65 6.88 -2.60
CA LYS A 109 15.86 6.44 -3.98
C LYS A 109 15.09 7.37 -4.92
N LYS A 110 15.58 7.56 -6.14
CA LYS A 110 14.83 8.31 -7.14
C LYS A 110 13.56 7.55 -7.52
N ILE A 111 12.40 8.15 -7.30
CA ILE A 111 11.11 7.60 -7.71
C ILE A 111 10.87 7.98 -9.17
N LYS A 112 10.55 7.01 -10.02
CA LYS A 112 10.19 7.27 -11.43
C LYS A 112 8.73 7.69 -11.56
N ALA A 113 7.85 7.02 -10.84
CA ALA A 113 6.42 7.32 -10.79
C ALA A 113 5.78 6.62 -9.58
N VAL A 114 4.66 7.19 -9.12
CA VAL A 114 3.77 6.60 -8.12
C VAL A 114 2.39 6.41 -8.75
N PHE A 115 1.83 5.20 -8.63
CA PHE A 115 0.49 4.86 -9.09
C PHE A 115 -0.40 4.55 -7.89
N LEU A 116 -1.47 5.32 -7.72
CA LEU A 116 -2.45 5.15 -6.64
C LEU A 116 -3.71 4.51 -7.22
N VAL A 117 -3.91 3.22 -6.98
CA VAL A 117 -5.02 2.43 -7.54
C VAL A 117 -6.11 2.25 -6.49
N GLY A 118 -7.20 2.99 -6.63
CA GLY A 118 -8.33 2.95 -5.68
C GLY A 118 -7.95 3.40 -4.27
N ALA A 119 -7.00 4.34 -4.13
CA ALA A 119 -6.55 4.84 -2.83
C ALA A 119 -7.69 5.49 -2.04
N VAL A 120 -7.71 5.23 -0.74
CA VAL A 120 -8.77 5.70 0.15
C VAL A 120 -8.46 7.11 0.65
N TYR A 121 -9.46 7.98 0.69
CA TYR A 121 -9.35 9.35 1.19
C TYR A 121 -10.40 9.61 2.28
N GLY A 122 -9.94 9.90 3.49
CA GLY A 122 -10.80 10.15 4.66
C GLY A 122 -11.37 8.88 5.29
N ARG A 123 -12.28 8.20 4.60
CA ARG A 123 -12.95 6.98 5.06
C ARG A 123 -13.06 5.95 3.93
N ASP A 124 -13.10 4.68 4.28
CA ASP A 124 -13.33 3.60 3.31
C ASP A 124 -14.81 3.48 2.92
N SER A 125 -15.12 2.50 2.05
CA SER A 125 -16.48 2.27 1.55
C SER A 125 -17.47 1.80 2.62
N GLU A 126 -16.97 1.28 3.74
CA GLU A 126 -17.77 0.82 4.89
C GLU A 126 -17.90 1.91 5.96
N GLY A 127 -17.24 3.05 5.75
CA GLY A 127 -17.28 4.22 6.63
C GLY A 127 -16.20 4.23 7.70
N TYR A 128 -15.28 3.27 7.72
CA TYR A 128 -14.17 3.24 8.68
C TYR A 128 -13.17 4.36 8.38
N SER A 129 -12.70 5.01 9.44
CA SER A 129 -11.67 6.06 9.37
C SER A 129 -10.33 5.46 8.96
N LEU A 130 -9.49 6.25 8.28
CA LEU A 130 -8.11 5.88 7.96
C LEU A 130 -7.19 5.84 9.19
N VAL A 131 -7.65 6.33 10.35
CA VAL A 131 -6.92 6.31 11.62
C VAL A 131 -5.48 6.83 11.44
N SER A 132 -4.46 6.01 11.72
CA SER A 132 -3.05 6.34 11.57
C SER A 132 -2.59 6.59 10.12
N PHE A 133 -3.41 6.28 9.11
CA PHE A 133 -3.12 6.51 7.69
C PHE A 133 -3.65 7.85 7.15
N THR A 134 -4.25 8.69 8.01
CA THR A 134 -4.75 10.01 7.62
C THR A 134 -3.65 10.83 6.92
N LEU A 135 -3.99 11.33 5.73
CA LEU A 135 -3.07 12.12 4.91
C LEU A 135 -2.84 13.50 5.52
N PRO A 136 -1.59 14.03 5.46
CA PRO A 136 -1.35 15.42 5.79
C PRO A 136 -1.86 16.36 4.70
N THR A 137 -1.89 17.67 4.98
CA THR A 137 -2.35 18.69 4.04
C THR A 137 -1.51 18.76 2.75
N ASN A 138 -0.21 18.52 2.86
CA ASN A 138 0.75 18.68 1.77
C ASN A 138 1.38 17.33 1.39
N LEU A 139 1.45 17.02 0.10
CA LEU A 139 2.03 15.78 -0.43
C LEU A 139 3.30 16.02 -1.28
N ASN A 140 3.83 17.25 -1.28
CA ASN A 140 4.88 17.71 -2.19
C ASN A 140 6.31 17.46 -1.68
N LEU A 141 6.51 16.69 -0.61
CA LEU A 141 7.84 16.47 -0.02
C LEU A 141 8.84 15.82 -1.01
N GLN A 142 8.36 15.02 -1.95
CA GLN A 142 9.19 14.35 -2.97
C GLN A 142 9.42 15.19 -4.24
N THR A 143 8.84 16.38 -4.32
CA THR A 143 8.93 17.25 -5.50
C THR A 143 9.73 18.50 -5.17
N GLU A 144 10.60 18.92 -6.07
CA GLU A 144 11.16 20.26 -6.00
C GLU A 144 10.03 21.27 -6.20
N THR A 145 9.91 22.25 -5.30
CA THR A 145 8.95 23.36 -5.46
C THR A 145 9.37 24.16 -6.68
N ILE A 146 8.65 24.00 -7.79
CA ILE A 146 8.81 24.87 -8.96
C ILE A 146 8.07 26.16 -8.61
N TYR A 147 8.83 27.20 -8.26
CA TYR A 147 8.32 28.57 -8.09
C TYR A 147 8.05 29.23 -9.45
#